data_AF-X5MGD8-F1
#
_entry.id   AF-X5MGD8-F1
#
_cell.length_a   1.000
_cell.length_b   1.000
_cell.length_c   1.000
_cell.angle_alpha   90.00
_cell.angle_beta   90.00
_cell.angle_gamma   90.00
#
_symmetry.space_group_name_H-M   'P 1'
#
loop_
_entity.id
_entity.type
_entity.pdbx_description
1 polymer ?
#
loop_
_entity_poly.entity_id
_entity_poly.type
_entity_poly.pdbx_seq_one_letter_code
_entity_poly.pdbx_strand_id
1 'polypeptide(L)'
;MAFAGIWEHWQSPEGSELESCSIITTQANATLAPVHHRMPVILNQADWETWIDTSETLGKRALELLVPSADDLLDIVPVSTRVNAVANDDAALQDEVDPVQAEPPAKTKSDKKPDDQMTLF
;
A
#
# COMPACT_ATOMS: atom_id res chain seq x y z
N MET A 1 0.41 -10.93 -8.21
CA MET A 1 1.48 -9.99 -7.84
C MET A 1 1.77 -10.15 -6.36
N ALA A 2 3.02 -10.01 -5.92
CA ALA A 2 3.41 -10.10 -4.50
C ALA A 2 4.24 -8.88 -4.10
N PHE A 3 3.97 -8.32 -2.92
CA PHE A 3 4.76 -7.23 -2.34
C PHE A 3 5.68 -7.75 -1.24
N ALA A 4 6.88 -7.21 -1.18
CA ALA A 4 7.78 -7.46 -0.07
C ALA A 4 7.19 -6.84 1.22
N GLY A 5 7.08 -7.64 2.27
CA GLY A 5 6.54 -7.22 3.55
C GLY A 5 7.20 -7.89 4.73
N ILE A 6 7.25 -7.18 5.84
CA ILE A 6 7.65 -7.70 7.15
C ILE A 6 6.42 -7.92 8.01
N TRP A 7 6.50 -8.83 8.96
CA TRP A 7 5.43 -9.10 9.90
C TRP A 7 6.00 -9.33 11.31
N GLU A 8 5.15 -9.12 12.30
CA GLU A 8 5.48 -9.35 13.70
C GLU A 8 4.26 -9.91 14.44
N HIS A 9 4.52 -10.82 15.37
CA HIS A 9 3.58 -11.25 16.39
C HIS A 9 3.93 -10.55 17.70
N TRP A 10 2.98 -9.78 18.23
CA TRP A 10 3.13 -9.06 19.48
C TRP A 10 2.13 -9.57 20.52
N GLN A 11 2.59 -9.77 21.76
CA GLN A 11 1.74 -10.13 22.90
C GLN A 11 1.73 -9.00 23.93
N SER A 12 0.53 -8.58 24.33
CA SER A 12 0.36 -7.56 25.38
C SER A 12 0.58 -8.17 26.77
N PRO A 13 0.96 -7.37 27.77
CA PRO A 13 1.06 -7.82 29.16
C PRO A 13 -0.25 -8.42 29.72
N GLU A 14 -1.39 -7.97 29.20
CA GLU A 14 -2.75 -8.41 29.56
C GLU A 14 -3.18 -9.68 28.80
N GLY A 15 -2.33 -10.23 27.93
CA GLY A 15 -2.56 -11.47 27.21
C GLY A 15 -3.33 -11.34 25.90
N SER A 16 -3.44 -10.13 25.34
CA SER A 16 -3.93 -9.96 23.97
C SER A 16 -2.83 -10.21 22.95
N GLU A 17 -3.19 -10.72 21.77
CA GLU A 17 -2.25 -11.00 20.69
C GLU A 17 -2.55 -10.11 19.49
N LEU A 18 -1.51 -9.64 18.82
CA LEU A 18 -1.59 -8.85 17.60
C LEU A 18 -0.60 -9.39 16.57
N GLU A 19 -1.14 -9.89 15.47
CA GLU A 19 -0.37 -10.12 14.26
C GLU A 19 -0.49 -8.88 13.37
N SER A 20 0.65 -8.32 12.99
CA SER A 20 0.70 -7.14 12.14
C SER A 20 1.73 -7.31 11.03
N CYS A 21 1.52 -6.59 9.93
CA CYS A 21 2.47 -6.57 8.82
C CYS A 21 2.62 -5.17 8.24
N SER A 22 3.72 -4.96 7.53
CA SER A 22 4.03 -3.72 6.84
C SER A 22 4.62 -4.01 5.47
N ILE A 23 4.19 -3.25 4.46
CA ILE A 23 4.72 -3.31 3.10
C ILE A 23 6.00 -2.47 3.04
N ILE A 24 7.06 -3.05 2.46
CA ILE A 24 8.30 -2.32 2.20
C ILE A 24 8.13 -1.47 0.95
N THR A 25 8.61 -0.23 1.03
CA THR A 25 8.57 0.74 -0.08
C THR A 25 9.99 1.09 -0.52
N THR A 26 10.11 1.49 -1.79
CA THR A 26 11.33 1.96 -2.44
C THR A 26 11.03 3.22 -3.27
N GLN A 27 12.04 3.77 -3.93
CA GLN A 27 11.86 4.88 -4.87
C GLN A 27 10.98 4.46 -6.04
N ALA A 28 10.14 5.36 -6.54
CA ALA A 28 9.33 5.08 -7.73
C ALA A 28 10.22 4.90 -8.97
N ASN A 29 9.79 4.00 -9.86
CA ASN A 29 10.35 3.83 -11.19
C ASN A 29 9.83 4.91 -12.16
N ALA A 30 10.24 4.87 -13.43
CA ALA A 30 9.87 5.94 -14.39
C ALA A 30 8.36 5.99 -14.65
N THR A 31 7.70 4.84 -14.60
CA THR A 31 6.25 4.71 -14.78
C THR A 31 5.48 5.34 -13.63
N LEU A 32 5.83 5.06 -12.36
CA LEU A 32 5.08 5.54 -11.20
C LEU A 32 5.49 6.95 -10.72
N ALA A 33 6.69 7.42 -11.08
CA ALA A 33 7.20 8.72 -10.65
C ALA A 33 6.25 9.92 -10.91
N PRO A 34 5.45 9.98 -12.00
CA PRO A 34 4.47 11.05 -12.21
C PRO A 34 3.30 11.05 -11.20
N VAL A 35 3.01 9.90 -10.58
CA VAL A 35 1.93 9.75 -9.59
C VAL A 35 2.45 9.96 -8.17
N HIS A 36 3.57 9.31 -7.83
CA HIS A 36 4.15 9.40 -6.49
C HIS A 36 5.65 9.04 -6.49
N HIS A 37 6.43 9.61 -5.57
CA HIS A 37 7.88 9.42 -5.49
C HIS A 37 8.31 8.08 -4.85
N ARG A 38 7.36 7.30 -4.32
CA ARG A 38 7.59 5.97 -3.73
C ARG A 38 6.69 4.93 -4.37
N MET A 39 7.16 3.69 -4.39
CA MET A 39 6.39 2.52 -4.80
C MET A 39 6.59 1.35 -3.81
N PRO A 40 5.67 0.37 -3.73
CA PRO A 40 5.95 -0.87 -3.03
C PRO A 40 7.06 -1.66 -3.75
N VAL A 41 7.85 -2.43 -3.01
CA VAL A 41 8.76 -3.41 -3.61
C VAL A 41 7.93 -4.59 -4.12
N ILE A 42 7.96 -4.82 -5.43
CA ILE A 42 7.20 -5.89 -6.09
C ILE A 42 8.15 -7.03 -6.43
N LEU A 43 7.87 -8.22 -5.91
CA LEU A 43 8.73 -9.40 -6.05
C LEU A 43 8.41 -10.15 -7.35
N ASN A 44 9.46 -10.47 -8.12
CA ASN A 44 9.30 -11.43 -9.22
C ASN A 44 8.94 -12.80 -8.69
N GLN A 45 8.20 -13.57 -9.47
CA GLN A 45 7.76 -14.91 -9.07
C GLN A 45 8.92 -15.86 -8.73
N ALA A 46 10.06 -15.72 -9.43
CA ALA A 46 11.26 -16.52 -9.19
C ALA A 46 11.92 -16.22 -7.82
N ASP A 47 11.64 -15.05 -7.23
CA ASP A 47 12.30 -14.60 -6.00
C ASP A 47 11.45 -14.85 -4.75
N TRP A 48 10.23 -15.38 -4.88
CA TRP A 48 9.31 -15.61 -3.75
C TRP A 48 9.91 -16.54 -2.68
N GLU A 49 10.57 -17.62 -3.09
CA GLU A 49 11.22 -18.53 -2.14
C GLU A 49 12.38 -17.84 -1.40
N THR A 50 13.16 -17.03 -2.11
CA THR A 50 14.25 -16.26 -1.49
C THR A 50 13.71 -15.22 -0.49
N TRP A 51 12.52 -14.66 -0.74
CA TRP A 51 11.87 -13.72 0.17
C TRP A 51 11.30 -14.39 1.43
N ILE A 52 10.66 -15.55 1.28
CA ILE A 52 9.99 -16.24 2.40
C ILE A 52 10.99 -17.00 3.29
N ASP A 53 12.14 -17.41 2.74
CA ASP A 53 13.16 -18.13 3.51
C ASP A 53 13.90 -17.19 4.48
N THR A 54 13.64 -17.37 5.77
CA THR A 54 14.16 -16.55 6.88
C THR A 54 15.49 -17.05 7.46
N SER A 55 16.15 -18.02 6.82
CA SER A 55 17.49 -18.44 7.26
C SER A 55 18.50 -17.29 7.14
N GLU A 56 19.46 -17.19 8.08
CA GLU A 56 20.34 -16.01 8.24
C GLU A 56 21.14 -15.65 6.96
N THR A 57 21.53 -16.65 6.17
CA THR A 57 22.22 -16.46 4.89
C THR A 57 21.29 -15.96 3.78
N LEU A 58 20.02 -16.38 3.77
CA LEU A 58 19.03 -15.98 2.78
C LEU A 58 18.37 -14.64 3.12
N GLY A 59 18.26 -14.28 4.41
CA GLY A 59 17.82 -12.95 4.83
C GLY A 59 18.68 -11.82 4.26
N LYS A 60 19.99 -12.03 4.10
CA LYS A 60 20.88 -11.07 3.40
C LYS A 60 20.57 -10.98 1.90
N ARG A 61 20.23 -12.09 1.25
CA ARG A 61 19.82 -12.11 -0.17
C ARG A 61 18.46 -11.44 -0.37
N ALA A 62 17.54 -11.54 0.59
CA ALA A 62 16.27 -10.83 0.54
C ALA A 62 16.44 -9.30 0.47
N LEU A 63 17.50 -8.75 1.09
CA LEU A 63 17.82 -7.33 0.99
C LEU A 63 18.19 -6.89 -0.44
N GLU A 64 18.75 -7.79 -1.25
CA GLU A 64 19.09 -7.53 -2.67
C GLU A 64 17.83 -7.36 -3.53
N LEU A 65 16.68 -7.85 -3.07
CA LEU A 65 15.38 -7.75 -3.75
C LEU A 65 14.68 -6.40 -3.51
N LEU A 66 15.21 -5.54 -2.63
CA LEU A 66 14.59 -4.26 -2.24
C LEU A 66 14.83 -3.14 -3.26
N VAL A 67 14.49 -3.40 -4.51
CA VAL A 67 14.70 -2.50 -5.65
C VAL A 67 13.37 -2.13 -6.32
N PRO A 68 13.30 -1.00 -7.06
CA PRO A 68 12.14 -0.69 -7.89
C PRO A 68 11.88 -1.79 -8.92
N SER A 69 10.62 -2.06 -9.24
CA SER A 69 10.28 -3.00 -10.31
C SER A 69 10.57 -2.40 -11.69
N ALA A 70 10.60 -3.25 -12.72
CA ALA A 70 10.70 -2.81 -14.11
C ALA A 70 9.59 -1.81 -14.47
N ASP A 71 9.90 -0.87 -15.37
CA ASP A 71 8.98 0.21 -15.77
C ASP A 71 7.71 -0.32 -16.45
N ASP A 72 7.78 -1.46 -17.13
CA ASP A 72 6.68 -2.07 -17.88
C ASP A 72 5.82 -3.05 -17.05
N LEU A 73 6.12 -3.22 -15.76
CA LEU A 73 5.37 -4.14 -14.90
C LEU A 73 3.96 -3.62 -14.55
N LEU A 74 3.81 -2.30 -14.43
CA LEU A 74 2.57 -1.66 -14.02
C LEU A 74 2.05 -0.75 -15.12
N ASP A 75 0.73 -0.67 -15.20
CA ASP A 75 0.02 0.36 -15.97
C ASP A 75 -0.70 1.31 -15.00
N ILE A 76 -0.89 2.56 -15.41
CA ILE A 76 -1.48 3.61 -14.59
C ILE A 76 -2.69 4.17 -15.31
N VAL A 77 -3.85 3.92 -14.73
CA VAL A 77 -5.13 4.43 -15.21
C VAL A 77 -5.78 5.36 -14.18
N PRO A 78 -6.37 6.49 -14.61
CA PRO A 78 -7.16 7.34 -13.74
C PRO A 78 -8.42 6.63 -13.24
N VAL A 79 -8.71 6.76 -11.94
CA VAL A 79 -9.94 6.22 -11.32
C VAL A 79 -10.72 7.30 -10.59
N SER A 80 -11.99 7.02 -10.29
CA SER A 80 -12.87 7.96 -9.57
C SER A 80 -12.34 8.32 -8.17
N THR A 81 -12.51 9.58 -7.75
CA THR A 81 -12.16 10.03 -6.39
C THR A 81 -12.98 9.36 -5.29
N ARG A 82 -14.00 8.57 -5.63
CA ARG A 82 -14.73 7.73 -4.66
C ARG A 82 -13.78 6.85 -3.85
N VAL A 83 -12.68 6.39 -4.45
CA VAL A 83 -11.67 5.54 -3.79
C VAL A 83 -11.05 6.19 -2.54
N ASN A 84 -11.10 7.54 -2.43
CA ASN A 84 -10.56 8.26 -1.29
C ASN A 84 -11.37 8.07 0.01
N ALA A 85 -12.60 7.58 -0.08
CA ALA A 85 -13.45 7.31 1.08
C ALA A 85 -13.53 5.80 1.33
N VAL A 86 -12.93 5.35 2.44
CA VAL A 86 -12.82 3.94 2.84
C VAL A 86 -14.15 3.21 3.01
N ALA A 87 -15.26 3.94 3.12
CA ALA A 87 -16.60 3.37 3.19
C ALA A 87 -17.13 2.87 1.83
N ASN A 88 -16.49 3.28 0.72
CA ASN A 88 -16.78 2.72 -0.60
C ASN A 88 -15.94 1.46 -0.79
N ASP A 89 -16.60 0.34 -1.08
CA ASP A 89 -15.96 -0.96 -1.32
C ASP A 89 -16.75 -1.75 -2.37
N ASP A 90 -16.72 -1.24 -3.60
CA ASP A 90 -17.37 -1.86 -4.75
C ASP A 90 -16.41 -1.94 -5.94
N ALA A 91 -16.67 -2.88 -6.85
CA ALA A 91 -15.80 -3.13 -7.99
C ALA A 91 -15.60 -1.91 -8.89
N ALA A 92 -16.59 -1.00 -8.96
CA ALA A 92 -16.53 0.18 -9.81
C ALA A 92 -15.50 1.23 -9.35
N LEU A 93 -14.86 1.05 -8.19
CA LEU A 93 -13.73 1.88 -7.76
C LEU A 93 -12.47 1.69 -8.61
N GLN A 94 -12.39 0.59 -9.35
CA GLN A 94 -11.25 0.26 -10.23
C GLN A 94 -11.53 0.62 -11.70
N ASP A 95 -12.75 1.06 -12.03
CA ASP A 95 -13.11 1.43 -13.39
C ASP A 95 -12.32 2.68 -13.81
N GLU A 96 -11.75 2.62 -15.01
CA GLU A 96 -11.06 3.75 -15.63
C GLU A 96 -12.08 4.87 -15.92
N VAL A 97 -11.71 6.10 -15.58
CA VAL A 97 -12.53 7.30 -15.82
C VAL A 97 -11.75 8.31 -16.65
N ASP A 98 -12.45 9.21 -17.35
CA ASP A 98 -11.77 10.34 -17.97
C ASP A 98 -11.04 11.17 -16.90
N PRO A 99 -9.80 11.64 -17.13
CA PRO A 99 -9.03 12.41 -16.15
C PRO A 99 -9.76 13.66 -15.60
N VAL A 100 -10.65 14.24 -16.40
CA VAL A 100 -11.50 15.39 -16.01
C VAL A 100 -12.59 14.99 -15.00
N GLN A 101 -13.00 13.73 -14.98
CA GLN A 101 -13.97 13.16 -14.04
C GLN A 101 -13.31 12.59 -12.77
N ALA A 102 -11.99 12.47 -12.76
CA ALA A 102 -11.17 12.10 -11.59
C ALA A 102 -10.87 13.28 -10.66
N GLU A 103 -11.36 14.50 -10.96
CA GLU A 103 -11.27 15.62 -10.02
C GLU A 103 -12.41 15.57 -8.99
N PRO A 104 -12.14 15.82 -7.69
CA PRO A 104 -13.20 15.82 -6.70
C PRO A 104 -14.20 16.95 -7.00
N PRO A 105 -15.52 16.74 -6.84
CA PRO A 105 -16.43 17.86 -6.74
C PRO A 105 -15.95 18.77 -5.60
N ALA A 106 -15.97 20.09 -5.84
CA ALA A 106 -15.56 21.10 -4.88
C ALA A 106 -16.14 20.79 -3.49
N LYS A 107 -15.29 20.75 -2.46
CA LYS A 107 -15.69 20.44 -1.07
C LYS A 107 -16.81 21.39 -0.64
N THR A 108 -18.06 20.94 -0.65
CA THR A 108 -19.13 21.59 0.10
C THR A 108 -18.80 21.38 1.58
N LYS A 109 -18.56 22.47 2.30
CA LYS A 109 -18.34 22.44 3.76
C LYS A 109 -19.58 21.81 4.41
N SER A 110 -19.48 20.58 4.88
CA SER A 110 -20.47 20.01 5.80
C SER A 110 -20.08 20.41 7.23
N ASP A 111 -21.01 21.01 7.96
CA ASP A 111 -20.83 21.47 9.33
C ASP A 111 -20.32 20.35 10.25
N LYS A 112 -19.22 20.63 10.97
CA LYS A 112 -18.68 19.72 11.99
C LYS A 112 -19.67 19.59 13.13
N LYS A 113 -20.19 18.38 13.37
CA LYS A 113 -20.70 17.96 14.68
C LYS A 113 -19.48 17.69 15.59
N PRO A 114 -19.48 18.11 16.86
CA PRO A 114 -18.36 17.87 17.77
C PRO A 114 -18.21 16.36 18.00
N ASP A 115 -17.00 15.87 17.75
CA ASP A 115 -16.59 14.47 17.95
C ASP A 115 -16.30 14.27 19.44
N ASP A 116 -17.13 13.47 20.11
CA ASP A 116 -16.91 12.97 21.47
C ASP A 116 -15.91 11.81 21.38
N GLN A 117 -14.67 12.16 21.02
CA GLN A 117 -13.61 11.20 20.84
C GLN A 117 -12.96 10.95 22.21
N MET A 118 -13.32 9.82 22.80
CA MET A 118 -12.74 9.28 24.03
C MET A 118 -11.21 9.35 23.96
N THR A 119 -10.63 10.16 24.85
CA THR A 119 -9.18 10.26 25.06
C THR A 119 -8.67 8.95 25.67
N LEU A 120 -7.92 8.17 24.90
CA LEU A 120 -7.03 7.13 25.42
C LEU A 120 -5.61 7.69 25.44
N PHE A 121 -5.31 8.40 26.52
CA PHE A 121 -4.01 8.48 27.17
C PHE A 121 -4.25 8.44 28.68
#